data_AF-A0A7X1CXN3-F1
#
_entry.id   AF-A0A7X1CXN3-F1
#
_cell.length_a   1.000
_cell.length_b   1.000
_cell.length_c   1.000
_cell.angle_alpha   90.00
_cell.angle_beta   90.00
_cell.angle_gamma   90.00
#
_symmetry.space_group_name_H-M   'P 1'
#
loop_
_entity.id
_entity.type
_entity.pdbx_description
1 polymer ?
#
loop_
_entity_poly.entity_id
_entity_poly.type
_entity_poly.pdbx_seq_one_letter_code
_entity_poly.pdbx_strand_id
1 'polypeptide(L)'
;MLNFEILFQLDKKFLREVKLSRKLLERSDYCSISYLSKQLDCTEKTTRAALQILASDLPPDWKLLHSKNIGVFLEKPLNSANDTLFSYLAENTLTFQIMYHLYKEKYERVADLADDLFISVPLLYKYLTHLEEELIKSEIYLNKKPLQLEGNENNIRMFYYSFFADLSYSFILNKNSAQEYLESYGGFSANIIEKDISHLTLSILINRLVHGHFITEPTNLLISDSNFLCATLLSEKLHTDFHVTLSQEELTWIAFSLFEQNQPGNDGNHLLTQHADFKTLLAKLSNLSSLHLEKDETFKQILANQIVYANTTNTLAVMTSKNIVLDAYFEEHQADLYKAVSDIYVSFDANSSLFRINTIENVIETMFYFIDQDTTSIKRALLLTKKGAAWERFISTTITSKVHHKLIISTEKESSLNDAYDLIISDYCIPDVSQPTIVISLFPTDRDVKAIESVLNQ
;
A
#
# COMPACT_ATOMS: atom_id res chain seq x y z
N MET A 1 2.24 1.71 -3.66
CA MET A 1 3.32 0.94 -4.31
C MET A 1 2.84 -0.48 -4.47
N LEU A 2 2.81 -0.93 -5.73
CA LEU A 2 2.07 -2.09 -6.22
C LEU A 2 2.64 -3.46 -5.78
N ASN A 3 1.77 -4.40 -5.38
CA ASN A 3 2.06 -5.82 -5.15
C ASN A 3 1.92 -6.61 -6.46
N PHE A 4 3.07 -6.95 -7.04
CA PHE A 4 3.16 -7.75 -8.26
C PHE A 4 3.68 -9.16 -8.00
N GLU A 5 3.44 -9.74 -6.82
CA GLU A 5 4.06 -11.01 -6.42
C GLU A 5 3.92 -12.12 -7.47
N ILE A 6 2.70 -12.35 -7.97
CA ILE A 6 2.43 -13.31 -9.04
C ILE A 6 3.22 -12.94 -10.31
N LEU A 7 3.15 -11.68 -10.75
CA LEU A 7 3.89 -11.21 -11.92
C LEU A 7 5.41 -11.35 -11.77
N PHE A 8 5.95 -11.16 -10.57
CA PHE A 8 7.38 -11.31 -10.28
C PHE A 8 7.84 -12.76 -10.27
N GLN A 9 7.00 -13.67 -9.80
CA GLN A 9 7.26 -15.11 -9.86
C GLN A 9 7.27 -15.60 -11.31
N LEU A 10 6.34 -15.12 -12.13
CA LEU A 10 6.14 -15.52 -13.52
C LEU A 10 7.09 -14.81 -14.51
N ASP A 11 7.49 -13.56 -14.21
CA ASP A 11 8.29 -12.73 -15.11
C ASP A 11 9.50 -12.07 -14.39
N LYS A 12 10.64 -12.76 -14.47
CA LYS A 12 11.92 -12.27 -13.93
C LYS A 12 12.48 -11.04 -14.66
N LYS A 13 12.07 -10.80 -15.92
CA LYS A 13 12.45 -9.60 -16.68
C LYS A 13 11.75 -8.41 -16.04
N PHE A 14 10.43 -8.50 -15.90
CA PHE A 14 9.60 -7.47 -15.27
C PHE A 14 10.06 -7.14 -13.84
N LEU A 15 10.32 -8.17 -13.00
CA LEU A 15 10.88 -7.97 -11.66
C LEU A 15 12.15 -7.11 -11.67
N ARG A 16 13.05 -7.33 -12.64
CA ARG A 16 14.30 -6.57 -12.75
C ARG A 16 14.05 -5.13 -13.16
N GLU A 17 13.13 -4.88 -14.09
CA GLU A 17 12.75 -3.53 -14.53
C GLU A 17 12.11 -2.73 -13.40
N VAL A 18 11.24 -3.35 -12.61
CA VAL A 18 10.65 -2.72 -11.42
C VAL A 18 11.72 -2.40 -10.37
N LYS A 19 12.59 -3.37 -10.02
CA LYS A 19 13.69 -3.13 -9.06
C LYS A 19 14.61 -2.00 -9.52
N LEU A 20 14.99 -1.99 -10.80
CA LEU A 20 15.83 -0.94 -11.38
C LEU A 20 15.15 0.43 -11.32
N SER A 21 13.89 0.50 -11.74
CA SER A 21 13.09 1.72 -11.75
C SER A 21 12.88 2.28 -10.34
N ARG A 22 12.62 1.42 -9.34
CA ARG A 22 12.55 1.83 -7.92
C ARG A 22 13.85 2.48 -7.47
N LYS A 23 15.00 1.86 -7.72
CA LYS A 23 16.31 2.42 -7.34
C LYS A 23 16.66 3.72 -8.07
N LEU A 24 16.15 3.93 -9.28
CA LEU A 24 16.29 5.20 -9.97
C LEU A 24 15.37 6.27 -9.37
N LEU A 25 14.14 5.92 -8.99
CA LEU A 25 13.15 6.84 -8.42
C LEU A 25 13.41 7.23 -6.96
N GLU A 26 14.15 6.41 -6.21
CA GLU A 26 14.60 6.73 -4.84
C GLU A 26 15.58 7.92 -4.81
N ARG A 27 16.21 8.27 -5.94
CA ARG A 27 17.24 9.32 -6.01
C ARG A 27 16.79 10.48 -6.90
N SER A 28 17.05 11.70 -6.43
CA SER A 28 16.79 12.93 -7.19
C SER A 28 17.92 13.32 -8.18
N ASP A 29 18.90 12.43 -8.39
CA ASP A 29 20.09 12.69 -9.21
C ASP A 29 20.60 11.40 -9.89
N TYR A 30 21.60 11.51 -10.77
CA TYR A 30 22.19 10.42 -11.53
C TYR A 30 22.74 9.28 -10.65
N CYS A 31 22.47 8.05 -11.10
CA CYS A 31 22.96 6.80 -10.53
C CYS A 31 24.05 6.18 -11.41
N SER A 32 25.22 5.87 -10.83
CA SER A 32 26.28 5.16 -11.56
C SER A 32 25.86 3.71 -11.86
N ILE A 33 26.37 3.15 -12.97
CA ILE A 33 26.09 1.75 -13.35
C ILE A 33 26.61 0.78 -12.27
N SER A 34 27.78 1.06 -11.69
CA SER A 34 28.36 0.23 -10.62
C SER A 34 27.50 0.22 -9.36
N TYR A 35 26.88 1.35 -9.01
CA TYR A 35 25.91 1.40 -7.91
C TYR A 35 24.69 0.55 -8.22
N LEU A 36 24.05 0.77 -9.39
CA LEU A 36 22.86 0.03 -9.79
C LEU A 36 23.12 -1.48 -9.89
N SER A 37 24.29 -1.90 -10.38
CA SER A 37 24.64 -3.31 -10.50
C SER A 37 24.75 -4.00 -9.13
N LYS A 38 25.30 -3.31 -8.12
CA LYS A 38 25.35 -3.79 -6.74
C LYS A 38 23.95 -3.88 -6.12
N GLN A 39 23.11 -2.88 -6.33
CA GLN A 39 21.73 -2.86 -5.79
C GLN A 39 20.85 -3.96 -6.40
N LEU A 40 21.11 -4.34 -7.65
CA LEU A 40 20.37 -5.40 -8.35
C LEU A 40 21.00 -6.78 -8.22
N ASP A 41 22.10 -6.92 -7.47
CA ASP A 41 22.92 -8.12 -7.38
C ASP A 41 23.22 -8.76 -8.76
N CYS A 42 23.71 -7.93 -9.69
CA CYS A 42 24.00 -8.36 -11.05
C CYS A 42 25.25 -7.69 -11.64
N THR A 43 25.71 -8.18 -12.80
CA THR A 43 26.86 -7.58 -13.47
C THR A 43 26.50 -6.25 -14.12
N GLU A 44 27.46 -5.33 -14.23
CA GLU A 44 27.22 -4.07 -14.97
C GLU A 44 26.80 -4.28 -16.43
N LYS A 45 27.20 -5.40 -17.06
CA LYS A 45 26.74 -5.77 -18.41
C LYS A 45 25.23 -6.02 -18.40
N THR A 46 24.76 -6.80 -17.43
CA THR A 46 23.34 -7.09 -17.23
C THR A 46 22.57 -5.82 -16.89
N THR A 47 23.11 -4.94 -16.05
CA THR A 47 22.50 -3.64 -15.71
C THR A 47 22.34 -2.76 -16.95
N ARG A 48 23.36 -2.67 -17.82
CA ARG A 48 23.26 -1.90 -19.07
C ARG A 48 22.20 -2.45 -20.02
N ALA A 49 22.10 -3.78 -20.15
CA ALA A 49 21.05 -4.40 -20.95
C ALA A 49 19.65 -4.12 -20.37
N ALA A 50 19.48 -4.21 -19.04
CA ALA A 50 18.22 -3.87 -18.38
C ALA A 50 17.83 -2.40 -18.56
N LEU A 51 18.79 -1.47 -18.51
CA LEU A 51 18.56 -0.05 -18.79
C LEU A 51 18.13 0.22 -20.24
N GLN A 52 18.70 -0.52 -21.20
CA GLN A 52 18.31 -0.41 -22.61
C GLN A 52 16.87 -0.87 -22.85
N ILE A 53 16.50 -1.99 -22.21
CA ILE A 53 15.12 -2.50 -22.25
C ILE A 53 14.18 -1.52 -21.55
N LEU A 54 14.52 -1.07 -20.34
CA LEU A 54 13.68 -0.11 -19.62
C LEU A 54 13.45 1.14 -20.47
N ALA A 55 14.48 1.66 -21.15
CA ALA A 55 14.36 2.82 -22.02
C ALA A 55 13.39 2.62 -23.20
N SER A 56 13.23 1.40 -23.73
CA SER A 56 12.22 1.10 -24.76
C SER A 56 10.82 0.91 -24.21
N ASP A 57 10.72 0.53 -22.94
CA ASP A 57 9.47 0.10 -22.31
C ASP A 57 8.88 1.22 -21.41
N LEU A 58 9.45 2.43 -21.40
CA LEU A 58 8.95 3.57 -20.61
C LEU A 58 7.61 4.12 -21.15
N PRO A 59 6.71 4.58 -20.26
CA PRO A 59 5.50 5.28 -20.66
C PRO A 59 5.80 6.58 -21.42
N PRO A 60 4.81 7.12 -22.14
CA PRO A 60 4.89 8.48 -22.67
C PRO A 60 5.27 9.48 -21.56
N ASP A 61 6.10 10.47 -21.93
CA ASP A 61 6.61 11.54 -21.05
C ASP A 61 7.66 11.13 -20.00
N TRP A 62 7.91 9.84 -19.78
CA TRP A 62 9.03 9.38 -18.97
C TRP A 62 10.31 9.31 -19.82
N LYS A 63 11.46 9.71 -19.25
CA LYS A 63 12.73 9.68 -19.98
C LYS A 63 13.86 9.12 -19.15
N LEU A 64 14.66 8.27 -19.79
CA LEU A 64 15.92 7.81 -19.23
C LEU A 64 17.07 8.67 -19.76
N LEU A 65 17.61 9.54 -18.92
CA LEU A 65 18.71 10.45 -19.28
C LEU A 65 20.06 9.79 -18.99
N HIS A 66 20.95 9.85 -19.98
CA HIS A 66 22.30 9.29 -19.87
C HIS A 66 23.35 10.41 -19.84
N SER A 67 24.27 10.33 -18.87
CA SER A 67 25.44 11.21 -18.81
C SER A 67 26.73 10.40 -18.82
N LYS A 68 27.56 10.64 -19.83
CA LYS A 68 28.85 9.97 -20.01
C LYS A 68 29.75 10.34 -18.82
N ASN A 69 30.08 9.35 -17.99
CA ASN A 69 30.88 9.42 -16.77
C ASN A 69 30.16 9.73 -15.45
N ILE A 70 28.85 10.04 -15.46
CA ILE A 70 28.08 10.23 -14.22
C ILE A 70 27.18 9.02 -13.99
N GLY A 71 26.38 8.64 -15.00
CA GLY A 71 25.44 7.53 -14.87
C GLY A 71 24.14 7.79 -15.60
N VAL A 72 23.05 7.31 -14.99
CA VAL A 72 21.70 7.35 -15.54
C VAL A 72 20.73 7.98 -14.55
N PHE A 73 19.79 8.78 -15.06
CA PHE A 73 18.74 9.41 -14.29
C PHE A 73 17.37 9.13 -14.94
N LEU A 74 16.37 8.77 -14.13
CA LEU A 74 15.01 8.56 -14.61
C LEU A 74 14.21 9.84 -14.37
N GLU A 75 13.97 10.59 -15.44
CA GLU A 75 13.16 11.80 -15.41
C GLU A 75 11.68 11.42 -15.37
N LYS A 76 11.07 11.68 -14.21
CA LYS A 76 9.66 11.44 -13.92
C LYS A 76 8.85 12.74 -14.10
N PRO A 77 7.69 12.71 -14.78
CA PRO A 77 6.78 13.86 -14.85
C PRO A 77 6.26 14.26 -13.46
N LEU A 78 6.18 15.56 -13.19
CA LEU A 78 5.74 16.10 -11.89
C LEU A 78 4.34 15.62 -11.47
N ASN A 79 3.44 15.42 -12.45
CA ASN A 79 2.05 15.04 -12.23
C ASN A 79 1.82 13.51 -12.31
N SER A 80 2.88 12.71 -12.33
CA SER A 80 2.79 11.26 -12.44
C SER A 80 3.09 10.60 -11.08
N ALA A 81 2.39 9.52 -10.74
CA ALA A 81 2.73 8.70 -9.57
C ALA A 81 3.72 7.60 -9.99
N ASN A 82 4.57 7.13 -9.06
CA ASN A 82 5.50 6.03 -9.36
C ASN A 82 4.75 4.77 -9.83
N ASP A 83 3.57 4.53 -9.24
CA ASP A 83 2.73 3.39 -9.53
C ASP A 83 2.28 3.38 -11.00
N THR A 84 2.11 4.54 -11.65
CA THR A 84 1.76 4.60 -13.09
C THR A 84 2.83 4.01 -14.00
N LEU A 85 4.12 4.17 -13.66
CA LEU A 85 5.20 3.52 -14.40
C LEU A 85 5.10 2.00 -14.26
N PHE A 86 4.91 1.52 -13.03
CA PHE A 86 4.92 0.10 -12.79
C PHE A 86 3.69 -0.60 -13.37
N SER A 87 2.49 0.00 -13.29
CA SER A 87 1.30 -0.51 -13.99
C SER A 87 1.54 -0.59 -15.50
N TYR A 88 2.11 0.47 -16.10
CA TYR A 88 2.43 0.48 -17.53
C TYR A 88 3.40 -0.64 -17.92
N LEU A 89 4.49 -0.82 -17.15
CA LEU A 89 5.44 -1.91 -17.40
C LEU A 89 4.76 -3.29 -17.25
N ALA A 90 3.90 -3.46 -16.24
CA ALA A 90 3.19 -4.70 -15.98
C ALA A 90 2.21 -5.06 -17.10
N GLU A 91 1.42 -4.08 -17.56
CA GLU A 91 0.42 -4.25 -18.62
C GLU A 91 1.04 -4.69 -19.96
N ASN A 92 2.32 -4.37 -20.18
CA ASN A 92 3.07 -4.77 -21.38
C ASN A 92 3.74 -6.15 -21.25
N THR A 93 3.62 -6.83 -20.10
CA THR A 93 4.17 -8.20 -19.94
C THR A 93 3.28 -9.25 -20.59
N LEU A 94 3.90 -10.31 -21.10
CA LEU A 94 3.16 -11.45 -21.65
C LEU A 94 2.31 -12.15 -20.58
N THR A 95 2.80 -12.20 -19.34
CA THR A 95 2.05 -12.75 -18.20
C THR A 95 0.76 -11.97 -17.95
N PHE A 96 0.82 -10.64 -17.95
CA PHE A 96 -0.39 -9.82 -17.81
C PHE A 96 -1.36 -10.05 -18.95
N GLN A 97 -0.87 -10.07 -20.19
CA GLN A 97 -1.71 -10.30 -21.36
C GLN A 97 -2.43 -11.65 -21.25
N ILE A 98 -1.71 -12.73 -20.95
CA ILE A 98 -2.30 -14.06 -20.71
C ILE A 98 -3.38 -13.99 -19.63
N MET A 99 -3.08 -13.38 -18.48
CA MET A 99 -4.03 -13.26 -17.37
C MET A 99 -5.28 -12.46 -17.74
N TYR A 100 -5.10 -11.35 -18.46
CA TYR A 100 -6.19 -10.53 -18.95
C TYR A 100 -7.09 -11.30 -19.93
N HIS A 101 -6.51 -12.09 -20.83
CA HIS A 101 -7.29 -12.92 -21.75
C HIS A 101 -7.99 -14.10 -21.06
N LEU A 102 -7.41 -14.67 -19.99
CA LEU A 102 -8.08 -15.64 -19.12
C LEU A 102 -9.27 -15.00 -18.40
N TYR A 103 -9.12 -13.78 -17.86
CA TYR A 103 -10.22 -13.02 -17.26
C TYR A 103 -11.33 -12.72 -18.28
N LYS A 104 -10.99 -12.45 -19.54
CA LYS A 104 -11.99 -12.18 -20.58
C LYS A 104 -12.70 -13.42 -21.10
N GLU A 105 -12.20 -14.63 -20.82
CA GLU A 105 -12.77 -15.92 -21.24
C GLU A 105 -13.19 -15.99 -22.72
N LYS A 106 -12.35 -15.44 -23.61
CA LYS A 106 -12.65 -15.31 -25.04
C LYS A 106 -12.25 -16.50 -25.89
N TYR A 107 -11.42 -17.41 -25.39
CA TYR A 107 -10.77 -18.44 -26.21
C TYR A 107 -11.22 -19.83 -25.81
N GLU A 108 -11.58 -20.64 -26.82
CA GLU A 108 -11.91 -22.04 -26.63
C GLU A 108 -10.63 -22.89 -26.46
N ARG A 109 -9.53 -22.51 -27.14
CA ARG A 109 -8.29 -23.30 -27.14
C ARG A 109 -7.08 -22.42 -26.88
N VAL A 110 -6.06 -23.05 -26.28
CA VAL A 110 -4.72 -22.45 -26.11
C VAL A 110 -4.13 -21.96 -27.43
N ALA A 111 -4.38 -22.66 -28.54
CA ALA A 111 -3.87 -22.25 -29.85
C ALA A 111 -4.44 -20.90 -30.31
N ASP A 112 -5.72 -20.65 -30.04
CA ASP A 112 -6.40 -19.42 -30.45
C ASP A 112 -5.81 -18.20 -29.70
N LEU A 113 -5.48 -18.37 -28.41
CA LEU A 113 -4.80 -17.35 -27.62
C LEU A 113 -3.34 -17.15 -28.07
N ALA A 114 -2.62 -18.22 -28.39
CA ALA A 114 -1.24 -18.12 -28.85
C ALA A 114 -1.13 -17.31 -30.16
N ASP A 115 -2.06 -17.55 -31.08
CA ASP A 115 -2.15 -16.82 -32.34
C ASP A 115 -2.42 -15.32 -32.11
N ASP A 116 -3.35 -14.98 -31.21
CA ASP A 116 -3.69 -13.58 -30.88
C ASP A 116 -2.55 -12.83 -30.15
N LEU A 117 -1.80 -13.55 -29.32
CA LEU A 117 -0.60 -13.02 -28.64
C LEU A 117 0.66 -13.03 -29.53
N PHE A 118 0.56 -13.51 -30.78
CA PHE A 118 1.69 -13.66 -31.72
C PHE A 118 2.86 -14.48 -31.16
N ILE A 119 2.57 -15.53 -30.39
CA ILE A 119 3.56 -16.44 -29.81
C ILE A 119 3.34 -17.89 -30.25
N SER A 120 4.35 -18.73 -30.07
CA SER A 120 4.20 -20.15 -30.35
C SER A 120 3.36 -20.84 -29.27
N VAL A 121 2.52 -21.79 -29.68
CA VAL A 121 1.71 -22.62 -28.77
C VAL A 121 2.55 -23.27 -27.65
N PRO A 122 3.74 -23.86 -27.92
CA PRO A 122 4.59 -24.40 -26.86
C PRO A 122 5.08 -23.34 -25.86
N LEU A 123 5.33 -22.11 -26.31
CA LEU A 123 5.69 -21.01 -25.41
C LEU A 123 4.52 -20.66 -24.50
N LEU A 124 3.30 -20.53 -25.04
CA LEU A 124 2.11 -20.27 -24.23
C LEU A 124 1.88 -21.39 -23.21
N TYR A 125 1.99 -22.66 -23.61
CA TYR A 125 1.88 -23.78 -22.66
C TYR A 125 2.88 -23.68 -21.51
N LYS A 126 4.12 -23.26 -21.77
CA LYS A 126 5.11 -23.05 -20.71
C LYS A 126 4.65 -22.00 -19.69
N TYR A 127 4.09 -20.87 -20.15
CA TYR A 127 3.54 -19.86 -19.26
C TYR A 127 2.35 -20.39 -18.47
N LEU A 128 1.42 -21.08 -19.15
CA LEU A 128 0.23 -21.65 -18.52
C LEU A 128 0.58 -22.71 -17.45
N THR A 129 1.59 -23.55 -17.67
CA THR A 129 2.05 -24.52 -16.67
C THR A 129 2.60 -23.83 -15.43
N HIS A 130 3.41 -22.79 -15.58
CA HIS A 130 3.94 -22.06 -14.43
C HIS A 130 2.85 -21.29 -13.68
N LEU A 131 1.82 -20.81 -14.39
CA LEU A 131 0.66 -20.21 -13.76
C LEU A 131 -0.16 -21.25 -12.97
N GLU A 132 -0.36 -22.44 -13.54
CA GLU A 132 -1.09 -23.56 -12.91
C GLU A 132 -0.43 -23.99 -11.59
N GLU A 133 0.90 -24.01 -11.51
CA GLU A 133 1.66 -24.29 -10.27
C GLU A 133 1.39 -23.28 -9.14
N GLU A 134 1.17 -22.01 -9.49
CA GLU A 134 0.84 -20.96 -8.52
C GLU A 134 -0.63 -21.01 -8.09
N LEU A 135 -1.55 -21.26 -9.04
CA LEU A 135 -3.00 -21.30 -8.80
C LEU A 135 -3.44 -22.45 -7.87
N ILE A 136 -2.75 -23.59 -7.92
CA ILE A 136 -3.10 -24.77 -7.10
C ILE A 136 -3.04 -24.46 -5.59
N LYS A 137 -2.19 -23.51 -5.17
CA LYS A 137 -2.06 -23.07 -3.76
C LYS A 137 -3.36 -22.47 -3.21
N SER A 138 -4.25 -22.01 -4.10
CA SER A 138 -5.55 -21.41 -3.77
C SER A 138 -6.73 -22.25 -4.29
N GLU A 139 -6.50 -23.54 -4.61
CA GLU A 139 -7.53 -24.45 -5.12
C GLU A 139 -8.16 -23.97 -6.44
N ILE A 140 -7.37 -23.26 -7.26
CA ILE A 140 -7.76 -22.82 -8.60
C ILE A 140 -7.01 -23.68 -9.63
N TYR A 141 -7.71 -24.04 -10.70
CA TYR A 141 -7.21 -24.89 -11.77
C TYR A 141 -7.39 -24.19 -13.12
N LEU A 142 -6.51 -24.51 -14.06
CA LEU A 142 -6.59 -24.00 -15.42
C LEU A 142 -7.18 -25.06 -16.35
N ASN A 143 -8.39 -24.81 -16.85
CA ASN A 143 -8.92 -25.57 -17.97
C ASN A 143 -8.32 -25.05 -19.27
N LYS A 144 -7.98 -25.96 -20.17
CA LYS A 144 -7.38 -25.66 -21.49
C LYS A 144 -8.41 -25.73 -22.63
N LYS A 145 -9.62 -26.19 -22.33
CA LYS A 145 -10.76 -26.24 -23.25
C LYS A 145 -12.13 -26.32 -22.52
N PRO A 146 -12.91 -25.24 -22.47
CA PRO A 146 -12.53 -23.87 -22.85
C PRO A 146 -11.32 -23.36 -22.03
N LEU A 147 -10.59 -22.38 -22.54
CA LEU A 147 -9.44 -21.82 -21.84
C LEU A 147 -9.91 -20.83 -20.76
N GLN A 148 -10.01 -21.30 -19.52
CA GLN A 148 -10.56 -20.55 -18.39
C GLN A 148 -10.05 -21.06 -17.03
N LEU A 149 -10.29 -20.28 -15.98
CA LEU A 149 -10.02 -20.71 -14.60
C LEU A 149 -11.25 -21.43 -14.02
N GLU A 150 -11.02 -22.53 -13.30
CA GLU A 150 -12.03 -23.35 -12.63
C GLU A 150 -11.63 -23.64 -11.18
N GLY A 151 -12.61 -23.92 -10.31
CA GLY A 151 -12.38 -24.14 -8.88
C GLY A 151 -13.42 -23.44 -8.01
N ASN A 152 -13.07 -23.13 -6.75
CA ASN A 152 -13.94 -22.34 -5.87
C ASN A 152 -14.08 -20.91 -6.43
N GLU A 153 -15.31 -20.50 -6.75
CA GLU A 153 -15.57 -19.22 -7.43
C GLU A 153 -15.16 -18.01 -6.59
N ASN A 154 -15.29 -18.07 -5.25
CA ASN A 154 -14.79 -17.02 -4.38
C ASN A 154 -13.26 -16.89 -4.51
N ASN A 155 -12.53 -18.01 -4.50
CA ASN A 155 -11.07 -17.97 -4.68
C ASN A 155 -10.66 -17.37 -6.02
N ILE A 156 -11.38 -17.68 -7.11
CA ILE A 156 -11.11 -17.11 -8.44
C ILE A 156 -11.35 -15.59 -8.45
N ARG A 157 -12.48 -15.12 -7.90
CA ARG A 157 -12.77 -13.67 -7.80
C ARG A 157 -11.69 -12.95 -6.99
N MET A 158 -11.28 -13.54 -5.88
CA MET A 158 -10.22 -13.01 -5.01
C MET A 158 -8.85 -12.99 -5.69
N PHE A 159 -8.54 -14.02 -6.46
CA PHE A 159 -7.32 -14.09 -7.27
C PHE A 159 -7.29 -12.98 -8.32
N TYR A 160 -8.37 -12.80 -9.10
CA TYR A 160 -8.43 -11.71 -10.08
C TYR A 160 -8.35 -10.35 -9.42
N TYR A 161 -9.02 -10.17 -8.28
CA TYR A 161 -8.92 -8.93 -7.52
C TYR A 161 -7.47 -8.66 -7.13
N SER A 162 -6.81 -9.64 -6.48
CA SER A 162 -5.41 -9.50 -6.05
C SER A 162 -4.48 -9.20 -7.21
N PHE A 163 -4.71 -9.82 -8.37
CA PHE A 163 -3.91 -9.58 -9.56
C PHE A 163 -4.11 -8.19 -10.16
N PHE A 164 -5.33 -7.64 -10.15
CA PHE A 164 -5.66 -6.37 -10.80
C PHE A 164 -5.69 -5.15 -9.88
N ALA A 165 -5.76 -5.32 -8.56
CA ALA A 165 -5.94 -4.23 -7.57
C ALA A 165 -4.83 -3.19 -7.60
N ASP A 166 -3.65 -3.60 -8.05
CA ASP A 166 -2.48 -2.76 -8.16
C ASP A 166 -2.26 -2.22 -9.59
N LEU A 167 -3.04 -2.67 -10.56
CA LEU A 167 -2.91 -2.20 -11.93
C LEU A 167 -3.80 -0.99 -12.18
N SER A 168 -3.56 -0.30 -13.30
CA SER A 168 -4.53 0.70 -13.75
C SER A 168 -5.75 -0.04 -14.30
N TYR A 169 -6.63 -0.55 -13.45
CA TYR A 169 -7.78 -1.39 -13.81
C TYR A 169 -8.85 -0.66 -14.66
N SER A 170 -8.55 0.54 -15.17
CA SER A 170 -9.33 1.25 -16.18
C SER A 170 -9.70 0.38 -17.39
N PHE A 171 -8.87 -0.61 -17.75
CA PHE A 171 -9.14 -1.57 -18.84
C PHE A 171 -10.20 -2.65 -18.49
N ILE A 172 -10.59 -2.76 -17.21
CA ILE A 172 -11.65 -3.65 -16.71
C ILE A 172 -12.95 -2.87 -16.46
N LEU A 173 -12.87 -1.58 -16.14
CA LEU A 173 -14.04 -0.76 -15.83
C LEU A 173 -14.95 -0.57 -17.05
N ASN A 174 -16.22 -0.98 -16.90
CA ASN A 174 -17.26 -0.73 -17.88
C ASN A 174 -18.38 0.07 -17.22
N LYS A 175 -18.62 1.31 -17.67
CA LYS A 175 -19.75 2.12 -17.19
C LYS A 175 -21.07 1.41 -17.50
N ASN A 176 -21.85 1.13 -16.47
CA ASN A 176 -23.17 0.49 -16.54
C ASN A 176 -24.04 0.93 -15.35
N SER A 177 -25.31 0.54 -15.34
CA SER A 177 -26.24 1.00 -14.31
C SER A 177 -25.95 0.42 -12.92
N ALA A 178 -25.31 -0.74 -12.84
CA ALA A 178 -24.82 -1.31 -11.58
C ALA A 178 -23.67 -0.48 -10.97
N GLN A 179 -22.78 0.03 -11.83
CA GLN A 179 -21.72 0.95 -11.41
C GLN A 179 -22.29 2.30 -10.96
N GLU A 180 -23.24 2.87 -11.71
CA GLU A 180 -23.93 4.11 -11.31
C GLU A 180 -24.69 3.96 -9.99
N TYR A 181 -25.32 2.80 -9.78
CA TYR A 181 -25.97 2.47 -8.51
C TYR A 181 -24.98 2.48 -7.36
N LEU A 182 -23.84 1.78 -7.51
CA LEU A 182 -22.78 1.74 -6.51
C LEU A 182 -22.24 3.14 -6.17
N GLU A 183 -22.07 4.00 -7.18
CA GLU A 183 -21.66 5.40 -6.99
C GLU A 183 -22.73 6.23 -6.26
N SER A 184 -24.01 5.99 -6.55
CA SER A 184 -25.14 6.70 -5.93
C SER A 184 -25.42 6.25 -4.49
N TYR A 185 -25.06 5.01 -4.15
CA TYR A 185 -25.23 4.43 -2.83
C TYR A 185 -24.27 5.05 -1.78
N GLY A 186 -23.31 5.88 -2.21
CA GLY A 186 -22.31 6.56 -1.37
C GLY A 186 -22.87 7.57 -0.36
N GLY A 187 -23.71 7.10 0.58
CA GLY A 187 -24.13 7.79 1.80
C GLY A 187 -23.00 7.98 2.82
N PHE A 188 -21.76 7.62 2.47
CA PHE A 188 -20.54 8.05 3.12
C PHE A 188 -19.64 8.62 2.04
N SER A 189 -18.90 9.68 2.39
CA SER A 189 -17.86 10.30 1.58
C SER A 189 -16.73 9.30 1.29
N ALA A 190 -16.99 8.31 0.45
CA ALA A 190 -16.02 7.30 0.07
C ALA A 190 -14.81 8.03 -0.52
N ASN A 191 -13.66 7.89 0.14
CA ASN A 191 -12.40 8.35 -0.43
C ASN A 191 -12.21 7.66 -1.79
N ILE A 192 -11.52 8.32 -2.71
CA ILE A 192 -11.30 7.83 -4.09
C ILE A 192 -10.82 6.36 -4.11
N ILE A 193 -10.03 5.96 -3.11
CA ILE A 193 -9.46 4.62 -2.93
C ILE A 193 -10.55 3.55 -2.67
N GLU A 194 -11.57 3.85 -1.88
CA GLU A 194 -12.67 2.90 -1.58
C GLU A 194 -13.56 2.70 -2.81
N LYS A 195 -13.76 3.78 -3.58
CA LYS A 195 -14.45 3.72 -4.87
C LYS A 195 -13.68 2.80 -5.84
N ASP A 196 -12.38 2.93 -5.91
CA ASP A 196 -11.54 2.11 -6.79
C ASP A 196 -11.64 0.60 -6.50
N ILE A 197 -11.68 0.22 -5.23
CA ILE A 197 -11.84 -1.17 -4.77
C ILE A 197 -13.21 -1.73 -5.18
N SER A 198 -14.30 -1.06 -4.80
CA SER A 198 -15.64 -1.58 -5.06
C SER A 198 -15.97 -1.65 -6.56
N HIS A 199 -15.41 -0.75 -7.36
CA HIS A 199 -15.55 -0.79 -8.82
C HIS A 199 -14.82 -1.96 -9.46
N LEU A 200 -13.60 -2.27 -9.00
CA LEU A 200 -12.86 -3.44 -9.48
C LEU A 200 -13.60 -4.73 -9.09
N THR A 201 -14.02 -4.85 -7.82
CA THR A 201 -14.78 -6.01 -7.32
C THR A 201 -16.06 -6.22 -8.12
N LEU A 202 -16.83 -5.16 -8.38
CA LEU A 202 -18.05 -5.24 -9.19
C LEU A 202 -17.76 -5.65 -10.64
N SER A 203 -16.67 -5.14 -11.24
CA SER A 203 -16.31 -5.49 -12.61
C SER A 203 -15.87 -6.95 -12.76
N ILE A 204 -15.16 -7.49 -11.75
CA ILE A 204 -14.83 -8.91 -11.69
C ILE A 204 -16.11 -9.73 -11.55
N LEU A 205 -16.98 -9.39 -10.59
CA LEU A 205 -18.27 -10.05 -10.39
C LEU A 205 -19.08 -10.11 -11.69
N ILE A 206 -19.30 -8.97 -12.36
CA ILE A 206 -20.08 -8.92 -13.60
C ILE A 206 -19.49 -9.84 -14.67
N ASN A 207 -18.18 -9.81 -14.85
CA ASN A 207 -17.53 -10.67 -15.83
C ASN A 207 -17.74 -12.16 -15.52
N ARG A 208 -17.57 -12.59 -14.27
CA ARG A 208 -17.80 -13.98 -13.85
C ARG A 208 -19.25 -14.42 -14.09
N LEU A 209 -20.20 -13.57 -13.67
CA LEU A 209 -21.63 -13.84 -13.82
C LEU A 209 -22.08 -13.97 -15.29
N VAL A 210 -21.60 -13.10 -16.17
CA VAL A 210 -21.94 -13.13 -17.60
C VAL A 210 -21.44 -14.39 -18.29
N HIS A 211 -20.35 -14.99 -17.80
CA HIS A 211 -19.84 -16.27 -18.28
C HIS A 211 -20.45 -17.48 -17.56
N GLY A 212 -21.41 -17.26 -16.65
CA GLY A 212 -22.15 -18.31 -15.97
C GLY A 212 -21.43 -18.91 -14.76
N HIS A 213 -20.44 -18.21 -14.20
CA HIS A 213 -19.74 -18.63 -12.99
C HIS A 213 -20.37 -18.01 -11.75
N PHE A 214 -20.88 -18.87 -10.86
CA PHE A 214 -21.62 -18.46 -9.67
C PHE A 214 -21.01 -19.05 -8.40
N ILE A 215 -21.18 -18.34 -7.28
CA ILE A 215 -20.97 -18.89 -5.95
C ILE A 215 -22.11 -19.87 -5.67
N THR A 216 -21.75 -21.14 -5.50
CA THR A 216 -22.69 -22.24 -5.24
C THR A 216 -22.65 -22.74 -3.81
N GLU A 217 -21.58 -22.42 -3.07
CA GLU A 217 -21.40 -22.85 -1.68
C GLU A 217 -21.93 -21.78 -0.72
N PRO A 218 -22.64 -22.18 0.34
CA PRO A 218 -23.17 -21.25 1.31
C PRO A 218 -22.03 -20.51 2.03
N THR A 219 -22.08 -19.20 1.97
CA THR A 219 -21.16 -18.32 2.70
C THR A 219 -21.71 -18.06 4.09
N ASN A 220 -21.01 -18.48 5.15
CA ASN A 220 -21.37 -18.18 6.55
C ASN A 220 -21.01 -16.73 6.94
N LEU A 221 -21.41 -15.77 6.11
CA LEU A 221 -21.12 -14.35 6.29
C LEU A 221 -22.23 -13.70 7.11
N LEU A 222 -21.84 -12.89 8.11
CA LEU A 222 -22.77 -12.05 8.86
C LEU A 222 -22.95 -10.75 8.10
N ILE A 223 -24.20 -10.37 7.83
CA ILE A 223 -24.55 -9.24 6.97
C ILE A 223 -25.74 -8.52 7.56
N SER A 224 -25.71 -7.19 7.57
CA SER A 224 -26.86 -6.38 7.99
C SER A 224 -28.02 -6.46 6.98
N ASP A 225 -29.25 -6.35 7.48
CA ASP A 225 -30.46 -6.30 6.63
C ASP A 225 -30.38 -5.16 5.59
N SER A 226 -29.77 -4.03 5.97
CA SER A 226 -29.53 -2.90 5.07
C SER A 226 -28.59 -3.26 3.92
N ASN A 227 -27.45 -3.91 4.21
CA ASN A 227 -26.49 -4.27 3.17
C ASN A 227 -27.03 -5.37 2.26
N PHE A 228 -27.83 -6.29 2.81
CA PHE A 228 -28.54 -7.29 2.02
C PHE A 228 -29.59 -6.68 1.08
N LEU A 229 -30.34 -5.67 1.56
CA LEU A 229 -31.25 -4.90 0.70
C LEU A 229 -30.50 -4.22 -0.46
N CYS A 230 -29.31 -3.69 -0.19
CA CYS A 230 -28.52 -3.00 -1.21
C CYS A 230 -27.97 -3.94 -2.27
N ALA A 231 -27.53 -5.14 -1.88
CA ALA A 231 -27.21 -6.20 -2.81
C ALA A 231 -28.43 -6.62 -3.64
N THR A 232 -29.61 -6.68 -3.01
CA THR A 232 -30.87 -7.01 -3.70
C THR A 232 -31.21 -5.96 -4.77
N LEU A 233 -31.12 -4.67 -4.45
CA LEU A 233 -31.36 -3.59 -5.41
C LEU A 233 -30.30 -3.56 -6.52
N LEU A 234 -29.03 -3.84 -6.20
CA LEU A 234 -27.96 -4.00 -7.19
C LEU A 234 -28.28 -5.16 -8.14
N SER A 235 -28.84 -6.26 -7.64
CA SER A 235 -29.21 -7.43 -8.45
C SER A 235 -30.25 -7.08 -9.52
N GLU A 236 -31.17 -6.14 -9.27
CA GLU A 236 -32.14 -5.67 -10.27
C GLU A 236 -31.43 -4.98 -11.44
N LYS A 237 -30.37 -4.22 -11.15
CA LYS A 237 -29.53 -3.56 -12.17
C LYS A 237 -28.77 -4.59 -12.99
N LEU A 238 -28.15 -5.55 -12.31
CA LEU A 238 -27.42 -6.65 -12.96
C LEU A 238 -28.34 -7.50 -13.86
N HIS A 239 -29.57 -7.75 -13.42
CA HIS A 239 -30.57 -8.46 -14.23
C HIS A 239 -30.97 -7.66 -15.47
N THR A 240 -31.16 -6.35 -15.31
CA THR A 240 -31.56 -5.45 -16.41
C THR A 240 -30.46 -5.33 -17.47
N ASP A 241 -29.22 -5.11 -17.04
CA ASP A 241 -28.09 -4.81 -17.93
C ASP A 241 -27.48 -6.08 -18.56
N PHE A 242 -27.46 -7.19 -17.81
CA PHE A 242 -26.70 -8.39 -18.18
C PHE A 242 -27.54 -9.67 -18.23
N HIS A 243 -28.85 -9.61 -17.94
CA HIS A 243 -29.76 -10.77 -17.93
C HIS A 243 -29.31 -11.91 -17.00
N VAL A 244 -28.62 -11.55 -15.91
CA VAL A 244 -28.16 -12.49 -14.88
C VAL A 244 -29.22 -12.59 -13.78
N THR A 245 -29.43 -13.78 -13.23
CA THR A 245 -30.24 -14.03 -12.03
C THR A 245 -29.34 -14.50 -10.91
N LEU A 246 -29.45 -13.89 -9.73
CA LEU A 246 -28.59 -14.18 -8.59
C LEU A 246 -29.28 -15.09 -7.57
N SER A 247 -28.51 -16.04 -7.02
CA SER A 247 -28.94 -16.85 -5.89
C SER A 247 -28.78 -16.08 -4.57
N GLN A 248 -29.26 -16.68 -3.48
CA GLN A 248 -29.08 -16.09 -2.15
C GLN A 248 -27.60 -16.02 -1.75
N GLU A 249 -26.80 -17.01 -2.16
CA GLU A 249 -25.36 -17.05 -1.93
C GLU A 249 -24.65 -15.89 -2.62
N GLU A 250 -25.01 -15.57 -3.87
CA GLU A 250 -24.49 -14.40 -4.59
C GLU A 250 -24.89 -13.09 -3.92
N LEU A 251 -26.16 -12.94 -3.52
CA LEU A 251 -26.63 -11.75 -2.81
C LEU A 251 -25.88 -11.56 -1.49
N THR A 252 -25.62 -12.66 -0.77
CA THR A 252 -24.85 -12.66 0.48
C THR A 252 -23.41 -12.23 0.21
N TRP A 253 -22.76 -12.80 -0.81
CA TRP A 253 -21.40 -12.41 -1.17
C TRP A 253 -21.29 -10.93 -1.61
N ILE A 254 -22.24 -10.43 -2.41
CA ILE A 254 -22.30 -9.03 -2.83
C ILE A 254 -22.49 -8.10 -1.64
N ALA A 255 -23.44 -8.43 -0.76
CA ALA A 255 -23.73 -7.64 0.42
C ALA A 255 -22.49 -7.52 1.30
N PHE A 256 -21.75 -8.61 1.48
CA PHE A 256 -20.50 -8.59 2.23
C PHE A 256 -19.39 -7.80 1.51
N SER A 257 -19.07 -8.18 0.27
CA SER A 257 -17.89 -7.69 -0.47
C SER A 257 -17.97 -6.22 -0.92
N LEU A 258 -19.17 -5.70 -1.19
CA LEU A 258 -19.34 -4.32 -1.68
C LEU A 258 -19.86 -3.36 -0.61
N PHE A 259 -20.63 -3.85 0.38
CA PHE A 259 -21.36 -2.98 1.29
C PHE A 259 -20.96 -3.16 2.76
N GLU A 260 -20.65 -4.38 3.22
CA GLU A 260 -20.23 -4.65 4.60
C GLU A 260 -18.75 -4.32 4.86
N GLN A 261 -17.85 -4.66 3.94
CA GLN A 261 -16.40 -4.38 4.10
C GLN A 261 -16.07 -2.89 4.28
N ASN A 262 -16.95 -2.02 3.79
CA ASN A 262 -16.78 -0.57 3.85
C ASN A 262 -17.40 0.06 5.11
N GLN A 263 -17.96 -0.76 6.01
CA GLN A 263 -18.54 -0.30 7.28
C GLN A 263 -18.17 -1.27 8.40
N PRO A 264 -16.99 -1.13 9.05
CA PRO A 264 -16.80 -1.75 10.35
C PRO A 264 -17.90 -1.21 11.26
N GLY A 265 -18.85 -2.08 11.65
CA GLY A 265 -20.00 -1.70 12.44
C GLY A 265 -19.56 -0.95 13.71
N ASN A 266 -19.73 0.37 13.70
CA ASN A 266 -19.32 1.25 14.79
C ASN A 266 -19.96 0.86 16.13
N ASP A 267 -21.12 0.21 16.09
CA ASP A 267 -21.88 -0.21 17.26
C ASP A 267 -21.21 -1.38 18.02
N GLY A 268 -20.41 -2.21 17.34
CA GLY A 268 -19.69 -3.34 17.94
C GLY A 268 -18.37 -2.95 18.60
N ASN A 269 -17.72 -1.90 18.10
CA ASN A 269 -16.39 -1.47 18.56
C ASN A 269 -16.39 -1.00 20.02
N HIS A 270 -17.47 -0.35 20.45
CA HIS A 270 -17.62 0.04 21.86
C HIS A 270 -17.67 -1.18 22.80
N LEU A 271 -18.27 -2.30 22.38
CA LEU A 271 -18.28 -3.53 23.17
C LEU A 271 -16.92 -4.25 23.12
N LEU A 272 -16.30 -4.28 21.94
CA LEU A 272 -14.98 -4.88 21.74
C LEU A 272 -13.91 -4.20 22.60
N THR A 273 -13.89 -2.87 22.64
CA THR A 273 -12.94 -2.10 23.46
C THR A 273 -13.05 -2.39 24.96
N GLN A 274 -14.20 -2.91 25.42
CA GLN A 274 -14.40 -3.33 26.79
C GLN A 274 -13.98 -4.79 27.07
N HIS A 275 -13.80 -5.60 26.03
CA HIS A 275 -13.46 -7.02 26.13
C HIS A 275 -12.06 -7.25 26.72
N ALA A 276 -11.87 -8.36 27.42
CA ALA A 276 -10.61 -8.69 28.10
C ALA A 276 -9.45 -8.89 27.11
N ASP A 277 -9.71 -9.60 26.00
CA ASP A 277 -8.72 -9.82 24.94
C ASP A 277 -8.23 -8.50 24.35
N PHE A 278 -9.15 -7.57 24.04
CA PHE A 278 -8.81 -6.25 23.51
C PHE A 278 -7.94 -5.46 24.49
N LYS A 279 -8.34 -5.40 25.77
CA LYS A 279 -7.57 -4.72 26.82
C LYS A 279 -6.17 -5.31 26.99
N THR A 280 -6.04 -6.63 26.88
CA THR A 280 -4.76 -7.33 26.97
C THR A 280 -3.86 -7.00 25.78
N LEU A 281 -4.42 -6.97 24.56
CA LEU A 281 -3.72 -6.57 23.36
C LEU A 281 -3.24 -5.10 23.45
N LEU A 282 -4.14 -4.20 23.82
CA LEU A 282 -3.85 -2.77 23.98
C LEU A 282 -2.73 -2.54 25.00
N ALA A 283 -2.75 -3.23 26.14
CA ALA A 283 -1.71 -3.13 27.16
C ALA A 283 -0.35 -3.64 26.67
N LYS A 284 -0.30 -4.72 25.87
CA LYS A 284 0.95 -5.20 25.26
C LYS A 284 1.54 -4.17 24.30
N LEU A 285 0.70 -3.56 23.46
CA LEU A 285 1.11 -2.51 22.52
C LEU A 285 1.54 -1.21 23.22
N SER A 286 0.83 -0.83 24.29
CA SER A 286 1.15 0.30 25.16
C SER A 286 2.54 0.13 25.81
N ASN A 287 2.82 -1.07 26.34
CA ASN A 287 4.12 -1.40 26.89
C ASN A 287 5.25 -1.41 25.84
N LEU A 288 4.98 -1.90 24.63
CA LEU A 288 5.98 -1.93 23.55
C LEU A 288 6.37 -0.52 23.10
N SER A 289 5.38 0.35 22.90
CA SER A 289 5.58 1.72 22.40
C SER A 289 5.96 2.73 23.48
N SER A 290 5.80 2.39 24.76
CA SER A 290 5.87 3.33 25.89
C SER A 290 4.84 4.48 25.81
N LEU A 291 3.80 4.34 25.00
CA LEU A 291 2.71 5.30 24.85
C LEU A 291 1.52 4.94 25.74
N HIS A 292 0.77 5.93 26.21
CA HIS A 292 -0.45 5.71 27.01
C HIS A 292 -1.68 5.42 26.13
N LEU A 293 -1.64 4.33 25.38
CA LEU A 293 -2.66 3.97 24.37
C LEU A 293 -4.05 3.71 24.97
N GLU A 294 -4.15 3.41 26.28
CA GLU A 294 -5.44 3.19 26.95
C GLU A 294 -6.35 4.43 26.95
N LYS A 295 -5.73 5.62 26.88
CA LYS A 295 -6.41 6.91 26.83
C LYS A 295 -6.59 7.46 25.41
N ASP A 296 -5.99 6.81 24.41
CA ASP A 296 -6.07 7.26 23.04
C ASP A 296 -7.29 6.65 22.33
N GLU A 297 -8.37 7.42 22.21
CA GLU A 297 -9.58 6.97 21.53
C GLU A 297 -9.36 6.72 20.03
N THR A 298 -8.44 7.45 19.40
CA THR A 298 -8.16 7.29 17.97
C THR A 298 -7.49 5.95 17.72
N PHE A 299 -6.45 5.63 18.48
CA PHE A 299 -5.77 4.34 18.37
C PHE A 299 -6.68 3.18 18.75
N LYS A 300 -7.51 3.33 19.79
CA LYS A 300 -8.49 2.29 20.15
C LYS A 300 -9.47 2.00 19.02
N GLN A 301 -9.92 3.03 18.31
CA GLN A 301 -10.80 2.85 17.16
C GLN A 301 -10.07 2.15 15.99
N ILE A 302 -8.84 2.56 15.69
CA ILE A 302 -8.00 1.92 14.66
C ILE A 302 -7.82 0.43 15.00
N LEU A 303 -7.38 0.13 16.22
CA LEU A 303 -7.15 -1.24 16.68
C LEU A 303 -8.45 -2.08 16.70
N ALA A 304 -9.58 -1.47 17.05
CA ALA A 304 -10.87 -2.16 17.04
C ALA A 304 -11.30 -2.54 15.61
N ASN A 305 -11.07 -1.65 14.64
CA ASN A 305 -11.38 -1.90 13.23
C ASN A 305 -10.51 -3.01 12.61
N GLN A 306 -9.31 -3.23 13.15
CA GLN A 306 -8.39 -4.28 12.68
C GLN A 306 -8.79 -5.69 13.14
N ILE A 307 -9.57 -5.80 14.21
CA ILE A 307 -9.96 -7.09 14.80
C ILE A 307 -11.19 -7.65 14.11
N VAL A 308 -11.10 -8.90 13.68
CA VAL A 308 -12.20 -9.67 13.10
C VAL A 308 -12.53 -10.89 13.95
N TYR A 309 -13.68 -11.55 13.70
CA TYR A 309 -14.03 -12.78 14.39
C TYR A 309 -13.24 -13.99 13.84
N ALA A 310 -12.94 -14.97 14.69
CA ALA A 310 -12.20 -16.18 14.31
C ALA A 310 -12.97 -17.07 13.31
N ASN A 311 -14.31 -17.00 13.32
CA ASN A 311 -15.19 -17.79 12.46
C ASN A 311 -15.63 -17.06 11.19
N THR A 312 -15.34 -15.76 11.04
CA THR A 312 -15.37 -15.16 9.72
C THR A 312 -14.20 -15.76 8.96
N THR A 313 -14.49 -16.70 8.06
CA THR A 313 -13.55 -17.10 7.01
C THR A 313 -13.19 -15.81 6.28
N ASN A 314 -12.10 -15.18 6.70
CA ASN A 314 -11.66 -13.91 6.14
C ASN A 314 -10.95 -14.19 4.81
N THR A 315 -11.64 -14.90 3.92
CA THR A 315 -11.21 -15.18 2.55
C THR A 315 -11.05 -13.87 1.78
N LEU A 316 -11.63 -12.76 2.26
CA LEU A 316 -11.48 -11.42 1.70
C LEU A 316 -10.32 -10.58 2.28
N ALA A 317 -9.58 -11.01 3.32
CA ALA A 317 -8.36 -10.29 3.76
C ALA A 317 -7.32 -10.16 2.63
N VAL A 318 -7.42 -11.00 1.59
CA VAL A 318 -6.59 -10.95 0.39
C VAL A 318 -6.91 -9.72 -0.49
N MET A 319 -8.07 -9.06 -0.32
CA MET A 319 -8.39 -7.83 -1.09
C MET A 319 -7.55 -6.61 -0.66
N THR A 320 -6.80 -6.70 0.43
CA THR A 320 -6.07 -5.55 0.98
C THR A 320 -4.56 -5.74 1.00
N SER A 321 -4.01 -6.81 0.41
CA SER A 321 -2.56 -7.09 0.41
C SER A 321 -1.74 -6.20 -0.53
N LYS A 322 -1.92 -4.88 -0.41
CA LYS A 322 -1.20 -3.84 -1.16
C LYS A 322 0.21 -3.57 -0.61
N ASN A 323 0.66 -4.29 0.42
CA ASN A 323 1.69 -3.77 1.32
C ASN A 323 3.01 -4.54 1.40
N ILE A 324 3.29 -5.51 0.52
CA ILE A 324 4.61 -6.23 0.49
C ILE A 324 5.81 -5.27 0.43
N VAL A 325 5.65 -4.10 -0.19
CA VAL A 325 6.70 -3.08 -0.22
C VAL A 325 6.91 -2.44 1.14
N LEU A 326 5.82 -2.07 1.82
CA LEU A 326 5.89 -1.44 3.12
C LEU A 326 6.41 -2.43 4.15
N ASP A 327 6.04 -3.70 4.03
CA ASP A 327 6.61 -4.82 4.76
C ASP A 327 8.15 -4.84 4.62
N ALA A 328 8.67 -4.91 3.39
CA ALA A 328 10.10 -4.85 3.13
C ALA A 328 10.78 -3.56 3.63
N TYR A 329 10.10 -2.40 3.56
CA TYR A 329 10.62 -1.14 4.11
C TYR A 329 10.80 -1.21 5.62
N PHE A 330 9.79 -1.72 6.35
CA PHE A 330 9.86 -1.86 7.80
C PHE A 330 10.82 -2.97 8.24
N GLU A 331 10.93 -4.07 7.49
CA GLU A 331 11.96 -5.08 7.70
C GLU A 331 13.38 -4.51 7.53
N GLU A 332 13.58 -3.55 6.62
CA GLU A 332 14.89 -2.93 6.39
C GLU A 332 15.22 -1.82 7.40
N HIS A 333 14.23 -1.00 7.78
CA HIS A 333 14.48 0.25 8.54
C HIS A 333 14.07 0.15 10.02
N GLN A 334 13.15 -0.75 10.39
CA GLN A 334 12.62 -0.89 11.76
C GLN A 334 12.32 -2.37 12.12
N ALA A 335 13.21 -3.28 11.73
CA ALA A 335 13.03 -4.73 11.85
C ALA A 335 12.59 -5.20 13.25
N ASP A 336 13.22 -4.66 14.29
CA ASP A 336 12.97 -5.08 15.68
C ASP A 336 11.56 -4.71 16.14
N LEU A 337 11.11 -3.48 15.83
CA LEU A 337 9.77 -3.01 16.18
C LEU A 337 8.70 -3.75 15.36
N TYR A 338 8.94 -3.91 14.05
CA TYR A 338 8.05 -4.67 13.17
C TYR A 338 7.82 -6.09 13.69
N LYS A 339 8.92 -6.79 14.01
CA LYS A 339 8.87 -8.14 14.58
C LYS A 339 8.14 -8.18 15.92
N ALA A 340 8.39 -7.21 16.80
CA ALA A 340 7.72 -7.16 18.11
C ALA A 340 6.20 -6.97 17.99
N VAL A 341 5.73 -6.11 17.08
CA VAL A 341 4.29 -5.93 16.82
C VAL A 341 3.70 -7.21 16.22
N SER A 342 4.37 -7.81 15.23
CA SER A 342 3.95 -9.08 14.62
C SER A 342 3.85 -10.21 15.66
N ASP A 343 4.84 -10.37 16.53
CA ASP A 343 4.83 -11.38 17.60
C ASP A 343 3.66 -11.18 18.58
N ILE A 344 3.31 -9.92 18.90
CA ILE A 344 2.14 -9.60 19.73
C ILE A 344 0.84 -10.05 19.04
N TYR A 345 0.71 -9.83 17.73
CA TYR A 345 -0.48 -10.20 16.96
C TYR A 345 -0.62 -11.72 16.79
N VAL A 346 0.47 -12.40 16.45
CA VAL A 346 0.53 -13.87 16.42
C VAL A 346 0.13 -14.46 17.78
N SER A 347 0.65 -13.88 18.87
CA SER A 347 0.29 -14.27 20.23
C SER A 347 -1.18 -14.03 20.55
N PHE A 348 -1.78 -12.93 20.06
CA PHE A 348 -3.19 -12.65 20.25
C PHE A 348 -4.07 -13.68 19.55
N ASP A 349 -3.81 -13.96 18.28
CA ASP A 349 -4.58 -14.91 17.47
C ASP A 349 -4.51 -16.34 18.04
N ALA A 350 -3.35 -16.74 18.58
CA ALA A 350 -3.17 -18.04 19.20
C ALA A 350 -3.94 -18.19 20.53
N ASN A 351 -4.17 -17.10 21.25
CA ASN A 351 -4.78 -17.11 22.58
C ASN A 351 -6.28 -16.77 22.58
N SER A 352 -6.75 -15.96 21.62
CA SER A 352 -8.16 -15.62 21.51
C SER A 352 -8.93 -16.74 20.82
N SER A 353 -10.00 -17.22 21.44
CA SER A 353 -10.93 -18.17 20.80
C SER A 353 -11.92 -17.47 19.87
N LEU A 354 -12.10 -16.15 20.01
CA LEU A 354 -13.16 -15.40 19.34
C LEU A 354 -12.64 -14.45 18.26
N PHE A 355 -11.41 -13.95 18.37
CA PHE A 355 -10.92 -12.84 17.58
C PHE A 355 -9.62 -13.15 16.84
N ARG A 356 -9.40 -12.47 15.72
CA ARG A 356 -8.16 -12.50 14.93
C ARG A 356 -7.75 -11.09 14.53
N ILE A 357 -6.46 -10.84 14.41
CA ILE A 357 -5.89 -9.56 14.01
C ILE A 357 -4.62 -9.71 13.16
N ASN A 358 -3.97 -10.88 13.15
CA ASN A 358 -2.64 -11.02 12.58
C ASN A 358 -2.63 -10.98 11.04
N THR A 359 -2.41 -9.78 10.49
CA THR A 359 -2.15 -9.52 9.07
C THR A 359 -0.99 -8.54 8.92
N ILE A 360 -0.31 -8.56 7.77
CA ILE A 360 0.79 -7.64 7.46
C ILE A 360 0.29 -6.18 7.48
N GLU A 361 -0.92 -5.95 6.97
CA GLU A 361 -1.56 -4.63 6.89
C GLU A 361 -1.78 -4.03 8.28
N ASN A 362 -2.35 -4.82 9.20
CA ASN A 362 -2.64 -4.37 10.56
C ASN A 362 -1.34 -4.05 11.32
N VAL A 363 -0.30 -4.87 11.12
CA VAL A 363 1.04 -4.61 11.67
C VAL A 363 1.56 -3.27 11.14
N ILE A 364 1.52 -3.06 9.83
CA ILE A 364 2.00 -1.83 9.17
C ILE A 364 1.23 -0.59 9.62
N GLU A 365 -0.08 -0.67 9.77
CA GLU A 365 -0.89 0.46 10.25
C GLU A 365 -0.54 0.82 11.71
N THR A 366 -0.31 -0.18 12.56
CA THR A 366 0.21 0.05 13.91
C THR A 366 1.61 0.67 13.89
N MET A 367 2.49 0.21 12.98
CA MET A 367 3.81 0.80 12.78
C MET A 367 3.73 2.28 12.39
N PHE A 368 2.85 2.64 11.45
CA PHE A 368 2.65 4.04 11.06
C PHE A 368 2.23 4.90 12.25
N TYR A 369 1.29 4.41 13.06
CA TYR A 369 0.84 5.14 14.23
C TYR A 369 1.97 5.31 15.26
N PHE A 370 2.76 4.27 15.53
CA PHE A 370 3.90 4.38 16.45
C PHE A 370 4.97 5.36 15.95
N ILE A 371 5.25 5.38 14.65
CA ILE A 371 6.24 6.30 14.06
C ILE A 371 5.74 7.74 14.07
N ASP A 372 4.46 7.96 13.81
CA ASP A 372 3.84 9.29 13.87
C ASP A 372 3.83 9.85 15.30
N GLN A 373 3.51 8.99 16.28
CA GLN A 373 3.50 9.35 17.70
C GLN A 373 4.90 9.41 18.33
N ASP A 374 5.94 8.97 17.61
CA ASP A 374 7.32 9.08 18.04
C ASP A 374 7.83 10.53 17.94
N THR A 375 7.24 11.37 18.80
CA THR A 375 7.64 12.75 19.05
C THR A 375 9.00 12.87 19.75
N THR A 376 9.68 11.74 20.04
CA THR A 376 11.05 11.76 20.59
C THR A 376 12.05 12.47 19.66
N SER A 377 11.67 12.71 18.39
CA SER A 377 12.44 13.49 17.43
C SER A 377 12.19 15.02 17.45
N ILE A 378 11.19 15.52 18.17
CA ILE A 378 10.91 16.96 18.25
C ILE A 378 11.88 17.59 19.25
N LYS A 379 12.99 18.11 18.75
CA LYS A 379 13.98 18.79 19.58
C LYS A 379 13.53 20.20 19.92
N ARG A 380 13.78 20.63 21.16
CA ARG A 380 13.57 22.02 21.61
C ARG A 380 14.86 22.81 21.40
N ALA A 381 14.79 23.82 20.54
CA ALA A 381 15.90 24.75 20.34
C ALA A 381 15.65 26.07 21.07
N LEU A 382 16.67 26.58 21.73
CA LEU A 382 16.68 27.95 22.23
C LEU A 382 17.28 28.88 21.17
N LEU A 383 16.55 29.93 20.80
CA LEU A 383 17.03 30.98 19.90
C LEU A 383 17.58 32.17 20.70
N LEU A 384 18.84 32.50 20.47
CA LEU A 384 19.52 33.63 21.07
C LEU A 384 19.94 34.65 20.00
N THR A 385 19.38 35.86 20.09
CA THR A 385 19.76 36.97 19.19
C THR A 385 19.95 38.27 19.96
N LYS A 386 20.83 39.13 19.43
CA LYS A 386 21.02 40.49 19.95
C LYS A 386 20.01 41.52 19.40
N LYS A 387 19.09 41.12 18.51
CA LYS A 387 18.27 42.04 17.71
C LYS A 387 16.81 42.19 18.15
N GLY A 388 16.42 41.57 19.26
CA GLY A 388 15.11 41.73 19.91
C GLY A 388 13.96 40.93 19.28
N ALA A 389 12.77 41.04 19.87
CA ALA A 389 11.63 40.13 19.63
C ALA A 389 11.13 40.05 18.18
N ALA A 390 11.18 41.15 17.41
CA ALA A 390 10.80 41.12 16.00
C ALA A 390 11.75 40.23 15.18
N TRP A 391 13.04 40.25 15.53
CA TRP A 391 14.06 39.43 14.90
C TRP A 391 13.96 37.97 15.33
N GLU A 392 13.72 37.73 16.62
CA GLU A 392 13.45 36.39 17.16
C GLU A 392 12.30 35.71 16.40
N ARG A 393 11.18 36.42 16.21
CA ARG A 393 10.04 35.90 15.46
C ARG A 393 10.39 35.63 14.00
N PHE A 394 11.12 36.54 13.33
CA PHE A 394 11.53 36.37 11.95
C PHE A 394 12.40 35.13 11.75
N ILE A 395 13.44 34.97 12.59
CA ILE A 395 14.37 33.84 12.52
C ILE A 395 13.65 32.53 12.87
N SER A 396 12.86 32.52 13.95
CA SER A 396 12.07 31.36 14.35
C SER A 396 11.14 30.90 13.21
N THR A 397 10.35 31.80 12.64
CA THR A 397 9.47 31.48 11.50
C THR A 397 10.25 30.98 10.29
N THR A 398 11.39 31.60 9.98
CA THR A 398 12.22 31.24 8.81
C THR A 398 12.79 29.83 8.97
N ILE A 399 13.35 29.51 10.14
CA ILE A 399 13.93 28.19 10.40
C ILE A 399 12.83 27.14 10.49
N THR A 400 11.75 27.36 11.24
CA THR A 400 10.63 26.43 11.35
C THR A 400 9.98 26.14 9.98
N SER A 401 9.90 27.15 9.09
CA SER A 401 9.39 26.94 7.73
C SER A 401 10.27 26.04 6.86
N LYS A 402 11.56 25.93 7.18
CA LYS A 402 12.55 25.14 6.41
C LYS A 402 12.89 23.79 7.05
N VAL A 403 12.80 23.68 8.38
CA VAL A 403 13.21 22.50 9.17
C VAL A 403 12.01 21.62 9.60
N HIS A 404 10.78 22.05 9.27
CA HIS A 404 9.52 21.32 9.50
C HIS A 404 9.25 20.96 10.98
N HIS A 405 8.43 19.93 11.23
CA HIS A 405 7.85 19.54 12.54
C HIS A 405 8.85 18.95 13.55
N LYS A 406 10.14 18.87 13.21
CA LYS A 406 11.19 18.27 14.05
C LYS A 406 11.81 19.25 15.06
N LEU A 407 11.39 20.52 15.06
CA LEU A 407 12.02 21.55 15.87
C LEU A 407 11.02 22.56 16.44
N ILE A 408 11.00 22.69 17.78
CA ILE A 408 10.29 23.76 18.49
C ILE A 408 11.31 24.82 18.90
N ILE A 409 11.15 26.05 18.43
CA ILE A 409 12.05 27.16 18.76
C ILE A 409 11.42 28.00 19.88
N SER A 410 12.09 28.04 21.03
CA SER A 410 11.76 28.92 22.16
C SER A 410 12.67 30.15 22.17
N THR A 411 12.14 31.30 22.58
CA THR A 411 12.88 32.56 22.76
C THR A 411 12.92 33.00 24.23
N GLU A 412 12.18 32.30 25.09
CA GLU A 412 12.16 32.54 26.53
C GLU A 412 13.42 31.99 27.18
N LYS A 413 14.07 32.82 28.00
CA LYS A 413 15.29 32.44 28.72
C LYS A 413 14.88 31.88 30.07
N GLU A 414 14.78 30.56 30.20
CA GLU A 414 14.66 29.92 31.51
C GLU A 414 15.95 30.12 32.32
N SER A 415 15.82 30.23 33.64
CA SER A 415 16.90 30.62 34.57
C SER A 415 18.09 29.65 34.65
N SER A 416 17.98 28.47 34.04
CA SER A 416 19.05 27.47 33.90
C SER A 416 19.08 26.96 32.47
N LEU A 417 20.04 27.45 31.68
CA LEU A 417 20.24 27.10 30.26
C LEU A 417 20.55 25.62 29.99
N ASN A 418 20.77 24.79 31.02
CA ASN A 418 21.46 23.51 30.85
C ASN A 418 20.57 22.27 30.63
N ASP A 419 19.29 22.28 31.01
CA ASP A 419 18.48 21.04 31.01
C ASP A 419 17.16 21.10 30.21
N ALA A 420 16.78 22.24 29.63
CA ALA A 420 15.46 22.41 29.00
C ALA A 420 15.46 22.37 27.45
N TYR A 421 16.65 22.38 26.82
CA TYR A 421 16.81 22.50 25.37
C TYR A 421 17.87 21.53 24.84
N ASP A 422 17.60 20.95 23.67
CA ASP A 422 18.46 19.99 22.98
C ASP A 422 19.52 20.67 22.09
N LEU A 423 19.27 21.92 21.69
CA LEU A 423 20.08 22.69 20.74
C LEU A 423 19.98 24.19 21.05
N ILE A 424 21.05 24.92 20.78
CA ILE A 424 21.05 26.39 20.80
C ILE A 424 21.31 26.93 19.38
N ILE A 425 20.46 27.85 18.94
CA ILE A 425 20.61 28.58 17.67
C ILE A 425 20.95 30.03 18.03
N SER A 426 22.03 30.57 17.46
CA SER A 426 22.50 31.91 17.83
C SER A 426 23.05 32.72 16.64
N ASP A 427 22.85 34.04 16.64
CA ASP A 427 23.50 34.96 15.68
C ASP A 427 24.86 35.51 16.16
N TYR A 428 25.37 34.97 17.28
CA TYR A 428 26.70 35.25 17.83
C TYR A 428 27.32 34.02 18.50
N CYS A 429 28.66 33.99 18.61
CA CYS A 429 29.37 32.93 19.31
C CYS A 429 29.09 32.95 20.81
N ILE A 430 28.76 31.79 21.38
CA ILE A 430 28.54 31.61 22.81
C ILE A 430 29.65 30.69 23.33
N PRO A 431 30.53 31.16 24.23
CA PRO A 431 31.54 30.33 24.85
C PRO A 431 30.93 29.43 25.94
N ASP A 432 31.55 28.27 26.17
CA ASP A 432 31.33 27.39 27.32
C ASP A 432 29.88 26.90 27.51
N VAL A 433 29.28 26.35 26.45
CA VAL A 433 27.95 25.71 26.52
C VAL A 433 28.05 24.19 26.33
N SER A 434 27.33 23.44 27.16
CA SER A 434 27.26 21.96 27.10
C SER A 434 26.46 21.44 25.90
N GLN A 435 25.52 22.22 25.38
CA GLN A 435 24.64 21.80 24.30
C GLN A 435 25.20 22.11 22.91
N PRO A 436 24.84 21.30 21.89
CA PRO A 436 25.10 21.62 20.50
C PRO A 436 24.65 23.04 20.17
N THR A 437 25.58 23.88 19.70
CA THR A 437 25.32 25.28 19.39
C THR A 437 25.60 25.55 17.92
N ILE A 438 24.61 26.06 17.20
CA ILE A 438 24.70 26.42 15.78
C ILE A 438 24.67 27.93 15.66
N VAL A 439 25.81 28.48 15.23
CA VAL A 439 25.92 29.92 14.94
C VAL A 439 25.47 30.14 13.50
N ILE A 440 24.36 30.85 13.34
CA ILE A 440 23.74 31.12 12.05
C ILE A 440 24.14 32.48 11.50
N SER A 441 24.04 32.63 10.18
CA SER A 441 24.21 33.91 9.52
C SER A 441 23.08 34.88 9.90
N LEU A 442 23.31 36.19 9.67
CA LEU A 442 22.31 37.24 9.90
C LEU A 442 20.94 36.89 9.29
N PHE A 443 20.97 36.32 8.09
CA PHE A 443 19.81 35.70 7.46
C PHE A 443 20.12 34.20 7.31
N PRO A 444 19.28 33.29 7.86
CA PRO A 444 19.52 31.86 7.79
C PRO A 444 19.69 31.38 6.34
N THR A 445 20.88 30.87 6.03
CA THR A 445 21.22 30.30 4.72
C THR A 445 20.86 28.82 4.65
N ASP A 446 20.84 28.23 3.45
CA ASP A 446 20.60 26.79 3.30
C ASP A 446 21.70 25.94 3.94
N ARG A 447 22.90 26.51 4.11
CA ARG A 447 23.99 25.88 4.87
C ARG A 447 23.66 25.85 6.36
N ASP A 448 23.13 26.94 6.90
CA ASP A 448 22.74 27.04 8.31
C ASP A 448 21.60 26.06 8.63
N VAL A 449 20.64 25.93 7.71
CA VAL A 449 19.53 24.96 7.80
C VAL A 449 20.03 23.53 7.78
N LYS A 450 20.92 23.16 6.85
CA LYS A 450 21.52 21.81 6.80
C LYS A 450 22.31 21.48 8.06
N ALA A 451 22.98 22.46 8.66
CA ALA A 451 23.67 22.28 9.93
C ALA A 451 22.67 21.96 11.06
N ILE A 452 21.55 22.67 11.11
CA ILE A 452 20.46 22.39 12.07
C ILE A 452 19.92 20.98 11.85
N GLU A 453 19.56 20.60 10.63
CA GLU A 453 19.07 19.26 10.29
C GLU A 453 20.06 18.15 10.67
N SER A 454 21.37 18.38 10.50
CA SER A 454 22.38 17.39 10.86
C SER A 454 22.44 17.09 12.37
N VAL A 455 22.11 18.07 13.21
CA VAL A 455 22.05 17.91 14.67
C VAL A 455 20.70 17.34 15.11
N LEU A 456 19.63 17.61 14.36
CA LEU A 456 18.31 17.03 14.62
C LEU A 456 18.25 15.52 14.33
N ASN A 457 19.02 15.05 13.35
CA ASN A 457 19.06 13.63 12.95
C ASN A 457 20.15 12.80 13.67
N GLN A 458 20.88 13.40 14.62
CA GLN A 458 21.76 12.71 15.57
C GLN A 458 20.98 12.33 16.82
#